data_AF-A0A9Q2QU80-F1
#
_entry.id   AF-A0A9Q2QU80-F1
#
_cell.length_a   1.000
_cell.length_b   1.000
_cell.length_c   1.000
_cell.angle_alpha   90.00
_cell.angle_beta   90.00
_cell.angle_gamma   90.00
#
_symmetry.space_group_name_H-M   'P 1'
#
loop_
_entity.id
_entity.type
_entity.pdbx_description
1 polymer ?
#
loop_
_entity_poly.entity_id
_entity_poly.type
_entity_poly.pdbx_seq_one_letter_code
_entity_poly.pdbx_strand_id
1 'polypeptide(L)'
;MTVQSDSYLKPFEAVTHAGDPDWLLAQRARALTHFQETGFPHRRVEAWRYSDLSRAVQSDYAPAVPSTQTLELDASFAALKPHQLVFVNGFLRPDLSD
;
A
#
# COMPACT_ATOMS: atom_id res chain seq x y z
N MET A 1 -15.65 19.06 2.65
CA MET A 1 -15.13 18.30 3.80
C MET A 1 -13.86 17.60 3.30
N THR A 2 -12.79 18.38 3.14
CA THR A 2 -11.72 18.10 2.14
C THR A 2 -10.34 18.00 2.78
N VAL A 3 -10.24 18.24 4.09
CA VAL A 3 -8.97 18.44 4.82
C VAL A 3 -8.21 17.11 5.05
N GLN A 4 -8.89 15.96 4.99
CA GLN A 4 -8.28 14.66 5.29
C GLN A 4 -7.51 14.06 4.10
N SER A 5 -7.92 14.34 2.86
CA SER A 5 -7.26 13.78 1.67
C SER A 5 -5.88 14.39 1.41
N ASP A 6 -5.70 15.68 1.68
CA ASP A 6 -4.44 16.41 1.43
C ASP A 6 -3.25 15.87 2.25
N SER A 7 -3.50 15.32 3.44
CA SER A 7 -2.44 14.69 4.25
C SER A 7 -1.89 13.41 3.59
N TYR A 8 -2.71 12.71 2.79
CA TYR A 8 -2.32 11.46 2.12
C TYR A 8 -1.72 11.66 0.74
N LEU A 9 -2.11 12.73 0.05
CA LEU A 9 -1.60 13.01 -1.30
C LEU A 9 -0.11 13.37 -1.29
N LYS A 10 0.33 14.21 -0.34
CA LYS A 10 1.73 14.67 -0.29
C LYS A 10 2.74 13.53 -0.09
N PRO A 11 2.56 12.61 0.89
CA PRO A 11 3.48 11.48 1.04
C PRO A 11 3.46 10.55 -0.16
N PHE A 12 2.29 10.37 -0.81
CA PHE A 12 2.17 9.49 -1.97
C PHE A 12 2.92 10.04 -3.19
N GLU A 13 2.81 11.34 -3.47
CA GLU A 13 3.57 12.01 -4.53
C GLU A 13 5.09 11.98 -4.28
N ALA A 14 5.51 11.94 -3.02
CA ALA A 14 6.92 11.84 -2.64
C ALA A 14 7.50 10.43 -2.80
N VAL A 15 6.67 9.39 -3.01
CA VAL A 15 7.17 8.03 -3.28
C VAL A 15 7.73 7.97 -4.69
N THR A 16 9.02 7.66 -4.79
CA THR A 16 9.64 7.38 -6.09
C THR A 16 9.14 6.04 -6.63
N HIS A 17 8.69 6.05 -7.89
CA HIS A 17 8.35 4.85 -8.66
C HIS A 17 9.42 4.55 -9.72
N ALA A 18 10.65 5.00 -9.47
CA ALA A 18 11.78 4.73 -10.37
C ALA A 18 11.99 3.23 -10.54
N GLY A 19 11.95 2.76 -11.79
CA GLY A 19 12.07 1.34 -12.15
C GLY A 19 10.74 0.63 -12.39
N ASP A 20 9.60 1.25 -12.09
CA ASP A 20 8.30 0.70 -12.51
C ASP A 20 8.14 0.78 -14.04
N PRO A 21 7.53 -0.24 -14.68
CA PRO A 21 7.26 -0.19 -16.11
C PRO A 21 6.17 0.85 -16.46
N ASP A 22 6.19 1.36 -17.68
CA ASP A 22 5.31 2.45 -18.14
C ASP A 22 3.81 2.19 -17.88
N TRP A 23 3.36 0.94 -18.09
CA TRP A 23 1.96 0.58 -17.86
C TRP A 23 1.56 0.72 -16.38
N LEU A 24 2.48 0.45 -15.45
CA LEU A 24 2.24 0.54 -14.01
C LEU A 24 2.27 2.00 -13.56
N LEU A 25 3.21 2.79 -14.06
CA LEU A 25 3.26 4.24 -13.82
C LEU A 25 1.95 4.91 -14.26
N ALA A 26 1.44 4.56 -15.44
CA ALA A 26 0.15 5.06 -15.94
C ALA A 26 -1.02 4.66 -15.02
N GLN A 27 -1.01 3.43 -14.52
CA GLN A 27 -2.06 2.96 -13.61
C GLN A 27 -2.01 3.66 -12.25
N ARG A 28 -0.82 3.90 -11.69
CA ARG A 28 -0.64 4.66 -10.45
C ARG A 28 -1.15 6.09 -10.58
N ALA A 29 -0.83 6.77 -11.68
CA ALA A 29 -1.31 8.12 -11.94
C ALA A 29 -2.85 8.18 -12.00
N ARG A 30 -3.48 7.24 -12.73
CA ARG A 30 -4.95 7.13 -12.82
C ARG A 30 -5.58 6.91 -11.44
N ALA A 31 -5.01 6.02 -10.64
CA ALA A 31 -5.50 5.75 -9.29
C ALA A 31 -5.39 6.98 -8.38
N LEU A 32 -4.28 7.72 -8.46
CA LEU A 32 -4.09 8.95 -7.70
C LEU A 32 -5.09 10.04 -8.09
N THR A 33 -5.29 10.27 -9.39
CA THR A 33 -6.31 11.23 -9.88
C THR A 33 -7.71 10.85 -9.40
N HIS A 34 -8.08 9.57 -9.50
CA HIS A 34 -9.37 9.12 -9.00
C HIS A 34 -9.52 9.37 -7.48
N PHE A 35 -8.47 9.07 -6.71
CA PHE A 35 -8.48 9.31 -5.27
C PHE A 35 -8.55 10.80 -4.90
N GLN A 36 -7.92 11.68 -5.69
CA GLN A 36 -8.05 13.13 -5.53
C GLN A 36 -9.49 13.61 -5.72
N GLU A 37 -10.22 13.02 -6.68
CA GLU A 37 -11.61 13.34 -6.98
C GLU A 37 -12.59 12.79 -5.93
N THR A 38 -12.39 11.55 -5.48
CA THR A 38 -13.36 10.85 -4.61
C THR A 38 -13.03 10.93 -3.12
N GLY A 39 -11.76 11.08 -2.77
CA GLY A 39 -11.25 10.99 -1.40
C GLY A 39 -11.52 9.62 -0.75
N PHE A 40 -11.43 9.59 0.58
CA PHE A 40 -11.82 8.42 1.36
C PHE A 40 -13.35 8.27 1.42
N PRO A 41 -13.85 7.02 1.39
CA PRO A 41 -15.28 6.77 1.56
C PRO A 41 -15.72 7.05 3.00
N HIS A 42 -17.02 7.33 3.16
CA HIS A 42 -17.65 7.60 4.45
C HIS A 42 -18.89 6.71 4.64
N ARG A 43 -19.39 6.58 5.88
CA ARG A 43 -20.53 5.69 6.24
C ARG A 43 -21.85 5.94 5.49
N ARG A 44 -22.04 7.11 4.87
CA ARG A 44 -23.21 7.35 3.99
C ARG A 44 -23.10 6.67 2.61
N VAL A 45 -21.91 6.18 2.23
CA VAL A 45 -21.74 5.31 1.07
C VAL A 45 -22.18 3.91 1.49
N GLU A 46 -23.11 3.32 0.76
CA GLU A 46 -23.75 2.05 1.14
C GLU A 46 -22.75 0.93 1.41
N ALA A 47 -21.76 0.77 0.52
CA ALA A 47 -20.68 -0.21 0.66
C ALA A 47 -19.80 -0.03 1.92
N TRP A 48 -19.83 1.14 2.55
CA TRP A 48 -19.00 1.50 3.71
C TRP A 48 -19.81 1.73 5.00
N ARG A 49 -21.11 1.41 4.99
CA ARG A 49 -22.02 1.66 6.13
C ARG A 49 -21.53 1.06 7.46
N TYR A 50 -20.89 -0.10 7.37
CA TYR A 50 -20.38 -0.88 8.49
C TYR A 50 -18.85 -0.90 8.60
N SER A 51 -18.14 -0.19 7.72
CA SER A 51 -16.67 -0.14 7.67
C SER A 51 -16.21 1.30 7.85
N ASP A 52 -16.20 1.78 9.09
CA ASP A 52 -15.83 3.16 9.38
C ASP A 52 -14.30 3.36 9.30
N LEU A 53 -13.85 4.04 8.25
CA LEU A 53 -12.42 4.36 8.04
C LEU A 53 -11.93 5.58 8.82
N SER A 54 -12.82 6.35 9.45
CA SER A 54 -12.44 7.64 10.05
C SER A 54 -11.32 7.51 11.08
N ARG A 55 -11.26 6.39 11.82
CA ARG A 55 -10.20 6.14 12.81
C ARG A 55 -8.87 5.76 12.18
N ALA A 56 -8.89 4.96 11.12
CA ALA A 56 -7.67 4.57 10.43
C ALA A 56 -7.05 5.79 9.74
N VAL A 57 -7.86 6.69 9.20
CA VAL A 57 -7.38 7.80 8.36
C VAL A 57 -6.80 8.98 9.17
N GLN A 58 -6.95 9.00 10.50
CA GLN A 58 -6.50 10.10 11.36
C GLN A 58 -4.99 10.13 11.63
N SER A 59 -4.25 9.07 11.29
CA SER A 59 -2.81 9.00 11.56
C SER A 59 -1.97 9.61 10.44
N ASP A 60 -0.85 10.22 10.82
CA ASP A 60 0.18 10.68 9.87
C ASP A 60 1.01 9.48 9.40
N TYR A 61 0.57 8.84 8.32
CA TYR A 61 1.30 7.73 7.72
C TYR A 61 2.51 8.24 6.94
N ALA A 62 3.66 7.62 7.19
CA ALA A 62 4.85 7.78 6.37
C ALA A 62 4.89 6.69 5.28
N PRO A 63 5.49 6.98 4.11
CA PRO A 63 5.78 5.95 3.13
C PRO A 63 6.61 4.82 3.73
N ALA A 64 6.25 3.58 3.37
CA ALA A 64 7.01 2.41 3.77
C ALA A 64 8.44 2.46 3.17
N VAL A 65 9.39 1.89 3.90
CA VAL A 65 10.78 1.73 3.45
C VAL A 65 11.18 0.25 3.41
N PRO A 66 12.12 -0.15 2.54
CA PRO A 66 12.66 -1.50 2.53
C PRO A 66 13.24 -1.87 3.89
N SER A 67 12.90 -3.07 4.38
CA SER A 67 13.42 -3.59 5.63
C SER A 67 14.54 -4.59 5.38
N THR A 68 15.67 -4.44 6.07
CA THR A 68 16.79 -5.40 6.07
C THR A 68 16.82 -6.27 7.33
N GLN A 69 15.75 -6.24 8.13
CA GLN A 69 15.68 -7.06 9.34
C GLN A 69 15.72 -8.55 9.00
N THR A 70 16.37 -9.32 9.86
CA THR A 70 16.29 -10.77 9.86
C THR A 70 14.89 -11.19 10.30
N LEU A 71 14.28 -12.08 9.53
CA LEU A 71 12.92 -12.57 9.78
C LEU A 71 12.97 -14.09 9.81
N GLU A 72 12.32 -14.68 10.82
CA GLU A 72 12.01 -16.10 10.84
C GLU A 72 10.77 -16.33 9.97
N LEU A 73 10.92 -17.09 8.89
CA LEU A 73 9.83 -17.37 7.96
C LEU A 73 9.03 -18.58 8.43
N ASP A 74 7.71 -18.51 8.25
CA ASP A 74 6.82 -19.62 8.57
C ASP A 74 7.07 -20.81 7.62
N ALA A 75 7.44 -21.95 8.20
CA ALA A 75 7.70 -23.19 7.47
C ALA A 75 6.47 -24.10 7.33
N SER A 76 5.27 -23.64 7.70
CA SER A 76 4.02 -24.43 7.67
C SER A 76 3.72 -25.06 6.30
N PHE A 77 4.23 -24.48 5.21
CA PHE A 77 4.03 -24.97 3.84
C PHE A 77 5.25 -25.70 3.25
N ALA A 78 6.33 -25.91 4.02
CA ALA A 78 7.58 -26.47 3.51
C ALA A 78 7.42 -27.85 2.83
N ALA A 79 6.46 -28.67 3.29
CA ALA A 79 6.16 -29.97 2.70
C ALA A 79 5.71 -29.91 1.24
N LEU A 80 5.15 -28.77 0.79
CA LEU A 80 4.67 -28.57 -0.58
C LEU A 80 5.79 -28.20 -1.55
N LYS A 81 6.99 -27.89 -1.05
CA LYS A 81 8.10 -27.35 -1.85
C LYS A 81 7.64 -26.17 -2.74
N PRO A 82 6.99 -25.14 -2.16
CA PRO A 82 6.50 -24.01 -2.93
C PRO A 82 7.66 -23.19 -3.48
N HIS A 83 7.41 -22.46 -4.58
CA HIS A 83 8.17 -21.25 -4.88
C HIS A 83 7.69 -20.14 -3.96
N GLN A 84 8.61 -19.49 -3.25
CA GLN A 84 8.30 -18.49 -2.24
C GLN A 84 8.79 -17.10 -2.65
N LEU A 85 7.88 -16.11 -2.63
CA LEU A 85 8.22 -14.69 -2.77
C LEU A 85 7.86 -13.97 -1.48
N VAL A 86 8.83 -13.32 -0.85
CA VAL A 86 8.66 -12.63 0.43
C VAL A 86 8.63 -11.12 0.20
N PHE A 87 7.56 -10.48 0.64
CA PHE A 87 7.41 -9.02 0.64
C PHE A 87 7.38 -8.50 2.08
N VAL A 88 8.25 -7.55 2.38
CA VAL A 88 8.32 -6.89 3.69
C VAL A 88 8.06 -5.40 3.49
N ASN A 89 7.06 -4.85 4.20
CA ASN A 89 6.60 -3.47 4.02
C ASN A 89 6.25 -3.12 2.55
N GLY A 90 5.82 -4.10 1.76
CA GLY A 90 5.49 -3.92 0.34
C GLY A 90 6.68 -4.04 -0.63
N PHE A 91 7.90 -4.30 -0.14
CA PHE A 91 9.10 -4.49 -0.96
C PHE A 91 9.50 -5.96 -1.02
N LEU A 92 9.84 -6.47 -2.21
CA LEU A 92 10.40 -7.82 -2.37
C LEU A 92 11.72 -7.94 -1.60
N ARG A 93 11.92 -9.04 -0.87
CA ARG A 93 13.17 -9.45 -0.24
C ARG A 93 13.77 -10.63 -1.00
N PRO A 94 14.65 -10.38 -2.00
CA PRO A 94 15.19 -11.44 -2.83
C PRO A 94 16.01 -12.46 -2.04
N ASP A 95 16.65 -12.02 -0.95
CA ASP A 95 17.43 -12.87 -0.05
C ASP A 95 16.59 -13.82 0.81
N LEU A 96 15.27 -13.58 0.88
CA LEU A 96 14.28 -14.42 1.58
C LEU A 96 13.32 -15.12 0.61
N SER A 97 13.54 -14.97 -0.70
CA SER A 97 12.69 -15.52 -1.77
C SER A 97 13.45 -16.57 -2.57
N ASP A 98 12.72 -17.46 -3.24
CA ASP A 98 13.25 -18.41 -4.22
C ASP A 98 13.50 -17.77 -5.59
#